data_AF-A0A974S933-F1
#
_entry.id   AF-A0A974S933-F1
#
_cell.length_a   1.000
_cell.length_b   1.000
_cell.length_c   1.000
_cell.angle_alpha   90.00
_cell.angle_beta   90.00
_cell.angle_gamma   90.00
#
_symmetry.space_group_name_H-M   'P 1'
#
loop_
_entity.id
_entity.type
_entity.pdbx_description
1 polymer ?
#
loop_
_entity_poly.entity_id
_entity_poly.type
_entity_poly.pdbx_seq_one_letter_code
_entity_poly.pdbx_strand_id
1 'polypeptide(L)'
;MAKYVAEVLWTLKDGEDFGKGRYSRGHTITFDGGVALAASASPHVVGRWAVEAAVDPEEMLVAALSNCHMLTFLHRARLAGFLAVRYHDTAEG
;
A
#
# COMPACT_ATOMS: atom_id res chain seq x y z
N MET A 1 -11.06 -7.95 -20.90
CA MET A 1 -10.16 -8.09 -19.73
C MET A 1 -10.22 -6.80 -18.94
N ALA A 2 -10.21 -6.88 -17.61
CA ALA A 2 -10.04 -5.70 -16.78
C ALA A 2 -8.58 -5.23 -16.80
N LYS A 3 -8.36 -3.92 -16.69
CA LYS A 3 -7.04 -3.30 -16.55
C LYS A 3 -7.00 -2.61 -15.18
N TYR A 4 -5.94 -2.82 -14.43
CA TYR A 4 -5.70 -2.18 -13.14
C TYR A 4 -4.47 -1.30 -13.27
N VAL A 5 -4.58 -0.02 -12.88
CA VAL A 5 -3.52 0.98 -13.06
C VAL A 5 -3.24 1.67 -11.74
N ALA A 6 -1.96 1.81 -11.42
CA ALA A 6 -1.46 2.68 -10.37
C ALA A 6 -0.41 3.60 -11.00
N GLU A 7 -0.55 4.89 -10.76
CA GLU A 7 0.46 5.90 -11.10
C GLU A 7 1.34 6.12 -9.88
N VAL A 8 2.66 6.07 -10.06
CA VAL A 8 3.65 6.26 -8.99
C VAL A 8 4.48 7.48 -9.34
N LEU A 9 4.39 8.54 -8.53
CA LEU A 9 5.09 9.79 -8.76
C LEU A 9 6.01 10.11 -7.58
N TRP A 10 7.31 10.12 -7.85
CA TRP A 10 8.34 10.61 -6.95
C TRP A 10 8.99 11.86 -7.55
N THR A 11 9.41 12.79 -6.71
CA THR A 11 10.13 14.00 -7.12
C THR A 11 11.23 14.30 -6.12
N LEU A 12 12.43 14.59 -6.62
CA LEU A 12 13.55 15.04 -5.79
C LEU A 12 13.21 16.39 -5.17
N LYS A 13 13.37 16.53 -3.85
CA LYS A 13 13.10 17.80 -3.16
C LYS A 13 14.31 18.72 -3.23
N ASP A 14 14.04 20.02 -3.16
CA ASP A 14 15.11 21.03 -3.11
C ASP A 14 16.05 20.77 -1.92
N GLY A 15 17.35 20.76 -2.21
CA GLY A 15 18.40 20.52 -1.21
C GLY A 15 18.73 19.04 -0.95
N GLU A 16 18.05 18.08 -1.59
CA GLU A 16 18.41 16.67 -1.51
C GLU A 16 19.56 16.30 -2.46
N ASP A 17 20.42 15.37 -2.04
CA ASP A 17 21.56 14.89 -2.83
C ASP A 17 21.27 13.47 -3.31
N PHE A 18 20.65 13.37 -4.49
CA PHE A 18 20.34 12.10 -5.14
C PHE A 18 21.60 11.26 -5.38
N GLY A 19 22.68 11.89 -5.87
CA GLY A 19 23.92 11.21 -6.23
C GLY A 19 24.61 10.54 -5.04
N LYS A 20 24.44 11.08 -3.82
CA LYS A 20 24.94 10.48 -2.58
C LYS A 20 23.90 9.66 -1.80
N GLY A 21 22.73 9.41 -2.38
CA GLY A 21 21.66 8.63 -1.74
C GLY A 21 20.93 9.35 -0.59
N ARG A 22 21.12 10.67 -0.45
CA ARG A 22 20.60 11.51 0.64
C ARG A 22 19.33 12.24 0.22
N TYR A 23 18.27 11.49 -0.02
CA TYR A 23 16.99 11.99 -0.51
C TYR A 23 15.82 11.19 0.09
N SER A 24 14.68 11.82 0.27
CA SER A 24 13.47 11.19 0.78
C SER A 24 12.92 10.16 -0.21
N ARG A 25 12.47 9.01 0.31
CA ARG A 25 11.73 8.00 -0.47
C ARG A 25 10.23 8.27 -0.50
N GLY A 26 9.78 9.36 0.13
CA GLY A 26 8.38 9.77 0.12
C GLY A 26 7.91 10.10 -1.30
N HIS A 27 6.78 9.52 -1.69
CA HIS A 27 6.17 9.67 -3.00
C HIS A 27 4.65 9.50 -2.91
N THR A 28 3.96 9.62 -4.03
CA THR A 28 2.50 9.44 -4.12
C THR A 28 2.16 8.31 -5.07
N ILE A 29 1.17 7.50 -4.68
CA ILE A 29 0.55 6.49 -5.54
C ILE A 29 -0.90 6.90 -5.79
N THR A 30 -1.31 7.01 -7.05
CA THR A 30 -2.68 7.36 -7.44
C THR A 30 -3.31 6.21 -8.20
N PHE A 31 -4.55 5.86 -7.85
CA PHE A 31 -5.33 4.82 -8.52
C PHE A 31 -6.35 5.44 -9.49
N ASP A 32 -6.85 4.61 -10.40
CA ASP A 32 -7.80 4.98 -11.45
C ASP A 32 -9.09 5.66 -10.93
N GLY A 33 -9.54 5.31 -9.72
CA GLY A 33 -10.67 5.97 -9.05
C GLY A 33 -10.37 7.34 -8.42
N GLY A 34 -9.14 7.86 -8.56
CA GLY A 34 -8.72 9.15 -8.02
C GLY A 34 -8.24 9.12 -6.56
N VAL A 35 -8.19 7.94 -5.93
CA VAL A 35 -7.59 7.78 -4.59
C VAL A 35 -6.08 7.95 -4.70
N ALA A 36 -5.51 8.82 -3.85
CA ALA A 36 -4.08 9.03 -3.74
C ALA A 36 -3.59 8.64 -2.34
N LEU A 37 -2.48 7.92 -2.27
CA LEU A 37 -1.82 7.49 -1.03
C LEU A 37 -0.43 8.10 -0.95
N ALA A 38 -0.07 8.57 0.25
CA ALA A 38 1.33 8.84 0.57
C ALA A 38 2.04 7.51 0.76
N ALA A 39 3.13 7.29 0.03
CA ALA A 39 3.91 6.07 0.07
C ALA A 39 5.40 6.38 0.31
N SER A 40 6.12 5.39 0.81
CA SER A 40 7.57 5.47 1.04
C SER A 40 8.20 4.09 0.86
N ALA A 41 9.53 4.02 0.89
CA ALA A 41 10.20 2.76 1.22
C ALA A 41 10.06 2.47 2.72
N SER A 42 10.18 1.19 3.10
CA SER A 42 10.16 0.77 4.51
C SER A 42 11.30 1.40 5.32
N PRO A 43 11.03 1.90 6.55
CA PRO A 43 12.06 2.36 7.47
C PRO A 43 13.10 1.28 7.81
N HIS A 44 12.71 0.01 7.77
CA HIS A 44 13.62 -1.12 8.02
C HIS A 44 14.69 -1.29 6.95
N VAL A 45 14.43 -0.80 5.73
CA VAL A 45 15.34 -0.91 4.58
C VAL A 45 16.14 0.38 4.39
N VAL A 46 15.47 1.52 4.45
CA VAL A 46 16.05 2.81 4.01
C VAL A 46 16.35 3.75 5.20
N GLY A 47 15.91 3.41 6.41
CA GLY A 47 16.17 4.16 7.64
C GLY A 47 15.63 5.58 7.57
N ARG A 48 16.46 6.56 7.93
CA ARG A 48 16.06 7.98 8.07
C ARG A 48 15.50 8.66 6.82
N TRP A 49 15.67 8.05 5.65
CA TRP A 49 15.18 8.61 4.38
C TRP A 49 13.79 8.10 4.00
N ALA A 50 13.25 7.13 4.75
CA ALA A 50 11.86 6.74 4.70
C ALA A 50 10.96 7.80 5.35
N VAL A 51 9.68 7.80 4.99
CA VAL A 51 8.63 8.58 5.64
C VAL A 51 7.77 7.59 6.43
N GLU A 52 7.94 7.55 7.74
CA GLU A 52 7.32 6.56 8.63
C GLU A 52 5.78 6.58 8.63
N ALA A 53 5.18 7.75 8.38
CA ALA A 53 3.72 7.89 8.31
C ALA A 53 3.11 7.47 6.95
N ALA A 54 3.93 7.07 5.98
CA ALA A 54 3.50 6.68 4.64
C ALA A 54 3.56 5.15 4.48
N VAL A 55 2.63 4.59 3.70
CA VAL A 55 2.60 3.14 3.48
C VAL A 55 3.84 2.68 2.70
N ASP A 56 4.38 1.51 3.05
CA ASP A 56 5.45 0.89 2.29
C ASP A 56 4.96 -0.25 1.37
N PRO A 57 5.78 -0.68 0.37
CA PRO A 57 5.36 -1.73 -0.56
C PRO A 57 5.07 -3.06 0.11
N GLU A 58 5.79 -3.38 1.19
CA GLU A 58 5.61 -4.62 1.95
C GLU A 58 4.24 -4.63 2.65
N GLU A 59 3.88 -3.55 3.35
CA GLU A 59 2.55 -3.34 3.94
C GLU A 59 1.44 -3.39 2.88
N MET A 60 1.64 -2.73 1.74
CA MET A 60 0.67 -2.74 0.63
C MET A 60 0.42 -4.15 0.09
N LEU A 61 1.48 -4.97 -0.02
CA LEU A 61 1.37 -6.34 -0.48
C LEU A 61 0.60 -7.22 0.52
N VAL A 62 0.94 -7.12 1.81
CA VAL A 62 0.23 -7.83 2.88
C VAL A 62 -1.25 -7.45 2.90
N ALA A 63 -1.55 -6.16 2.81
CA ALA A 63 -2.92 -5.66 2.76
C ALA A 63 -3.70 -6.16 1.53
N ALA A 64 -3.06 -6.19 0.35
CA ALA A 64 -3.67 -6.67 -0.88
C ALA A 64 -3.98 -8.18 -0.86
N LEU A 65 -3.16 -8.99 -0.19
CA LEU A 65 -3.43 -10.42 -0.04
C LEU A 65 -4.55 -10.67 0.97
N SER A 66 -4.49 -10.03 2.14
CA SER A 66 -5.52 -10.13 3.18
C SER A 66 -6.89 -9.66 2.65
N ASN A 67 -6.94 -8.53 1.95
CA ASN A 67 -8.21 -8.00 1.43
C ASN A 67 -8.83 -8.88 0.33
N CYS A 68 -8.02 -9.49 -0.53
CA CYS A 68 -8.48 -10.39 -1.59
C CYS A 68 -9.06 -11.68 -0.99
N HIS A 69 -8.38 -12.21 0.04
CA HIS A 69 -8.88 -13.33 0.81
C HIS A 69 -10.19 -12.99 1.53
N MET A 70 -10.28 -11.83 2.20
CA MET A 70 -11.51 -11.36 2.85
C MET A 70 -12.68 -11.31 1.86
N LEU A 71 -12.50 -10.72 0.67
CA LEU A 71 -13.55 -10.61 -0.35
C LEU A 71 -14.03 -12.00 -0.80
N THR A 72 -13.11 -12.94 -0.97
CA THR A 72 -13.42 -14.34 -1.28
C THR A 72 -14.21 -14.99 -0.15
N PHE A 73 -13.76 -14.84 1.10
CA PHE A 73 -14.43 -15.38 2.29
C PHE A 73 -15.87 -14.85 2.42
N LEU A 74 -16.07 -13.53 2.34
CA LEU A 74 -17.39 -12.91 2.44
C LEU A 74 -18.34 -13.42 1.35
N HIS A 75 -17.84 -13.60 0.12
CA HIS A 75 -18.61 -14.20 -0.96
C HIS A 75 -19.03 -15.65 -0.66
N ARG A 76 -18.17 -16.44 -0.02
CA ARG A 76 -18.50 -17.83 0.34
C ARG A 76 -19.45 -17.89 1.53
N ALA A 77 -19.26 -17.04 2.53
CA ALA A 77 -20.14 -16.95 3.71
C ALA A 77 -21.60 -16.64 3.32
N ARG A 78 -21.82 -15.68 2.41
CA ARG A 78 -23.17 -15.37 1.92
C ARG A 78 -23.82 -16.56 1.20
N LEU A 79 -23.04 -17.33 0.42
CA LEU A 79 -23.57 -18.48 -0.32
C LEU A 79 -23.95 -19.62 0.62
N ALA A 80 -23.28 -19.73 1.77
CA ALA A 80 -23.59 -20.69 2.82
C ALA A 80 -24.72 -20.22 3.77
N GLY A 81 -25.32 -19.04 3.54
CA GLY A 81 -26.43 -18.52 4.35
C GLY A 81 -26.00 -17.85 5.66
N PHE A 82 -24.70 -17.60 5.86
CA PHE A 82 -24.23 -16.86 7.03
C PHE A 82 -24.38 -15.35 6.85
N LEU A 83 -24.78 -14.66 7.92
CA LEU A 83 -24.77 -13.20 8.00
C LEU A 83 -23.49 -12.72 8.70
N ALA A 84 -22.47 -12.38 7.93
CA ALA A 84 -21.24 -11.79 8.46
C ALA A 84 -21.47 -10.29 8.76
N VAL A 85 -21.39 -9.90 10.05
CA VAL A 85 -21.58 -8.51 10.48
C VAL A 85 -20.28 -7.74 10.66
N ARG A 86 -19.15 -8.43 10.82
CA ARG A 86 -17.81 -7.85 10.92
C ARG A 86 -16.76 -8.86 10.47
N TYR A 87 -15.75 -8.36 9.76
CA TYR A 87 -14.50 -9.05 9.49
C TYR A 87 -13.34 -8.17 9.96
N HIS A 88 -12.34 -8.76 10.60
CA HIS A 88 -11.13 -8.06 11.00
C HIS A 88 -9.98 -9.06 10.93
N ASP A 89 -8.91 -8.63 10.27
CA ASP A 89 -7.68 -9.40 10.12
C ASP A 89 -6.50 -8.48 10.39
N THR A 90 -5.53 -8.98 11.16
CA THR A 90 -4.27 -8.31 11.48
C THR A 90 -3.17 -9.15 10.85
N ALA A 91 -3.02 -9.00 9.53
CA ALA A 91 -2.12 -9.82 8.74
C ALA A 91 -0.65 -9.40 8.91
N GLU A 92 0.26 -10.38 8.86
CA GLU A 92 1.72 -10.24 8.88
C GLU A 92 2.33 -11.06 7.72
N GLY A 93 3.48 -10.64 7.19
CA GLY A 93 4.14 -11.27 6.03
C GLY A 93 5.61 -10.94 5.88
#